data_AF-A0A1I0U3D4-F1
#
_entry.id   AF-A0A1I0U3D4-F1
#
_cell.length_a   1.000
_cell.length_b   1.000
_cell.length_c   1.000
_cell.angle_alpha   90.00
_cell.angle_beta   90.00
_cell.angle_gamma   90.00
#
_symmetry.space_group_name_H-M   'P 1'
#
loop_
_entity.id
_entity.type
_entity.pdbx_description
1 polymer ?
#
loop_
_entity_poly.entity_id
_entity_poly.type
_entity_poly.pdbx_seq_one_letter_code
_entity_poly.pdbx_strand_id
1 'polypeptide(L)'
;MVGASTRNSCLPELLICANMSSINIDKRRTNFDYPIRTRVNKETYQRLENLLAGSTCQSMGELTRKLITREKINCTYRDVTMNAPMEELTSIRKELKAIGININQITRTFNQEKSKDNNRQQYVLQIAELYKKVDIKVERLLFLISQLTEKWLQK
;
A
#
# COMPACT_ATOMS: atom_id res chain seq x y z
N MET A 1 59.28 2.01 18.01
CA MET A 1 58.62 3.32 18.04
C MET A 1 57.61 3.36 16.90
N VAL A 2 56.33 3.59 17.25
CA VAL A 2 55.25 4.30 16.52
C VAL A 2 55.09 4.00 15.00
N GLY A 3 53.95 3.59 14.45
CA GLY A 3 52.58 3.64 14.94
C GLY A 3 51.59 3.07 13.91
N ALA A 4 50.35 2.97 14.37
CA ALA A 4 49.18 2.36 13.74
C ALA A 4 48.65 3.08 12.48
N SER A 5 47.89 2.35 11.65
CA SER A 5 46.50 2.71 11.24
C SER A 5 46.00 1.70 10.17
N THR A 6 45.34 0.61 10.56
CA THR A 6 43.86 0.40 10.48
C THR A 6 43.27 0.65 9.09
N ARG A 7 43.14 -0.41 8.28
CA ARG A 7 41.93 -1.23 8.07
C ARG A 7 40.79 -0.48 7.38
N ASN A 8 40.64 -0.81 6.09
CA ASN A 8 39.42 -0.72 5.31
C ASN A 8 38.20 -1.15 6.14
N SER A 9 37.28 -0.23 6.41
CA SER A 9 35.96 -0.54 6.94
C SER A 9 34.96 -0.52 5.79
N CYS A 10 34.82 -1.67 5.11
CA CYS A 10 33.55 -2.07 4.53
C CYS A 10 32.61 -2.40 5.69
N LEU A 11 31.58 -1.59 5.91
CA LEU A 11 30.37 -2.04 6.60
C LEU A 11 29.16 -1.53 5.80
N PRO A 12 28.34 -2.42 5.24
CA PRO A 12 27.07 -2.05 4.67
C PRO A 12 26.09 -1.78 5.81
N GLU A 13 25.54 -0.57 5.89
CA GLU A 13 24.37 -0.25 6.71
C GLU A 13 23.13 -0.93 6.11
N LEU A 14 23.01 -2.24 6.30
CA LEU A 14 21.85 -3.06 5.98
C LEU A 14 21.53 -3.89 7.21
N LEU A 15 20.80 -3.31 8.18
CA LEU A 15 19.87 -4.05 9.05
C LEU A 15 19.13 -3.12 10.02
N ILE A 16 18.08 -2.43 9.57
CA ILE A 16 17.02 -1.96 10.50
C ILE A 16 15.65 -2.18 9.84
N CYS A 17 15.31 -3.43 9.56
CA CYS A 17 13.95 -3.83 9.21
C CYS A 17 13.64 -5.17 9.87
N ALA A 18 13.31 -5.15 11.17
CA ALA A 18 12.70 -6.30 11.82
C ALA A 18 11.62 -5.87 12.80
N ASN A 19 10.49 -6.55 12.66
CA ASN A 19 9.34 -6.69 13.55
C ASN A 19 8.32 -5.56 13.60
N MET A 20 7.28 -5.80 12.79
CA MET A 20 5.91 -5.35 12.94
C MET A 20 5.21 -6.23 13.98
N SER A 21 4.89 -5.67 15.13
CA SER A 21 3.78 -6.15 15.97
C SER A 21 3.20 -4.94 16.69
N SER A 22 1.98 -4.60 16.30
CA SER A 22 0.96 -3.80 16.98
C SER A 22 1.40 -3.04 18.24
N ILE A 23 1.47 -1.70 18.21
CA ILE A 23 1.06 -0.84 19.34
C ILE A 23 0.63 0.54 18.79
N ASN A 24 -0.68 0.71 18.81
CA ASN A 24 -1.44 1.86 19.32
C ASN A 24 -1.08 3.30 18.89
N ILE A 25 -2.00 3.88 18.11
CA ILE A 25 -2.18 5.31 17.87
C ILE A 25 -2.68 5.93 19.18
N ASP A 26 -1.77 6.39 20.04
CA ASP A 26 -2.17 7.28 21.14
C ASP A 26 -1.00 8.17 21.61
N LYS A 27 -0.65 9.17 20.78
CA LYS A 27 0.29 10.23 21.19
C LYS A 27 -0.48 11.23 22.05
N ARG A 28 -0.60 10.92 23.35
CA ARG A 28 -0.99 11.90 24.37
C ARG A 28 -0.13 13.16 24.19
N ARG A 29 -0.76 14.33 24.25
CA ARG A 29 -0.13 15.66 24.10
C ARG A 29 0.98 15.84 25.14
N THR A 30 2.21 15.46 24.81
CA THR A 30 3.39 15.90 25.56
C THR A 30 3.67 17.34 25.13
N ASN A 31 3.58 18.28 26.07
CA ASN A 31 3.95 19.66 25.80
C ASN A 31 5.46 19.74 25.57
N PHE A 32 5.90 20.48 24.55
CA PHE A 32 7.32 20.64 24.24
C PHE A 32 7.79 21.96 24.85
N ASP A 33 8.27 21.91 26.07
CA ASP A 33 8.48 23.11 26.89
C ASP A 33 9.79 23.87 26.57
N TYR A 34 10.77 23.22 25.93
CA TYR A 34 12.10 23.79 25.67
C TYR A 34 12.47 23.81 24.17
N PRO A 35 12.75 24.99 23.58
CA PRO A 35 13.19 25.09 22.19
C PRO A 35 14.68 24.78 22.05
N ILE A 36 15.03 23.89 21.10
CA ILE A 36 16.41 23.61 20.69
C ILE A 36 16.65 24.28 19.34
N ARG A 37 17.67 25.15 19.24
CA ARG A 37 18.07 25.83 17.99
C ARG A 37 19.53 25.50 17.69
N THR A 38 19.76 24.78 16.58
CA THR A 38 21.11 24.36 16.17
C THR A 38 21.34 24.75 14.72
N ARG A 39 22.51 25.33 14.42
CA ARG A 39 22.95 25.57 13.04
C ARG A 39 23.62 24.30 12.51
N VAL A 40 23.27 23.89 11.30
CA VAL A 40 23.85 22.72 10.64
C VAL A 40 24.51 23.14 9.33
N ASN A 41 25.44 22.33 8.84
CA ASN A 41 26.05 22.52 7.53
C ASN A 41 25.02 22.27 6.42
N LYS A 42 25.24 22.87 5.23
CA LYS A 42 24.37 22.76 4.06
C LYS A 42 24.16 21.30 3.63
N GLU A 43 25.21 20.49 3.64
CA GLU A 43 25.14 19.07 3.29
C GLU A 43 24.24 18.29 4.27
N THR A 44 24.38 18.57 5.56
CA THR A 44 23.55 17.96 6.61
C THR A 44 22.09 18.39 6.48
N TYR A 45 21.85 19.65 6.15
CA TYR A 45 20.50 20.15 5.90
C TYR A 45 19.83 19.45 4.71
N GLN A 46 20.54 19.32 3.58
CA GLN A 46 20.05 18.59 2.40
C GLN A 46 19.77 17.11 2.71
N ARG A 47 20.63 16.46 3.50
CA ARG A 47 20.39 15.08 3.96
C ARG A 47 19.10 14.97 4.77
N LEU A 48 18.84 15.94 5.66
CA LEU A 48 17.61 15.98 6.45
C LEU A 48 16.37 16.27 5.60
N GLU A 49 16.47 17.12 4.58
CA GLU A 49 15.36 17.35 3.63
C GLU A 49 15.00 16.08 2.86
N ASN A 50 16.01 15.34 2.37
CA ASN A 50 15.79 14.07 1.68
C ASN A 50 15.12 13.03 2.61
N LEU A 51 15.54 12.98 3.88
CA LEU A 51 14.91 12.13 4.89
C LEU A 51 13.48 12.58 5.21
N LEU A 52 13.22 13.90 5.26
CA LEU A 52 11.89 14.44 5.47
C LEU A 52 10.95 14.01 4.34
N ALA A 53 11.39 14.16 3.09
CA ALA A 53 10.63 13.79 1.90
C ALA A 53 10.27 12.29 1.85
N GLY A 54 11.11 11.42 2.39
CA GLY A 54 10.88 9.98 2.46
C GLY A 54 10.18 9.48 3.75
N SER A 55 9.88 10.36 4.70
CA SER A 55 9.34 9.98 6.02
C SER A 55 7.90 10.44 6.21
N THR A 56 7.21 9.85 7.19
CA THR A 56 5.87 10.30 7.61
C THR A 56 5.90 11.59 8.45
N CYS A 57 7.05 12.24 8.62
CA CYS A 57 7.15 13.45 9.46
C CYS A 57 6.63 14.68 8.70
N GLN A 58 5.85 15.54 9.36
CA GLN A 58 5.25 16.72 8.73
C GLN A 58 6.16 17.96 8.75
N SER A 59 7.15 17.97 9.64
CA SER A 59 8.08 19.10 9.78
C SER A 59 9.49 18.65 10.10
N MET A 60 10.45 19.50 9.75
CA MET A 60 11.86 19.30 10.10
C MET A 60 12.08 19.19 11.62
N GLY A 61 11.28 19.92 12.41
CA GLY A 61 11.32 19.85 13.87
C GLY A 61 10.85 18.51 14.41
N GLU A 62 9.81 17.92 13.80
CA GLU A 62 9.34 16.58 14.15
C GLU A 62 10.37 15.50 13.79
N LEU A 63 10.96 15.60 12.59
CA LEU A 63 12.03 14.68 12.15
C LEU A 63 13.25 14.76 13.07
N THR A 64 13.73 15.97 13.34
CA THR A 64 14.90 16.22 14.19
C THR A 64 14.64 15.74 15.62
N ARG A 65 13.43 15.94 16.14
CA ARG A 65 13.04 15.41 17.46
C ARG A 65 13.09 13.90 17.48
N LYS A 66 12.49 13.21 16.50
CA LYS A 66 12.55 11.75 16.42
C LYS A 66 14.00 11.25 16.31
N LEU A 67 14.84 11.95 15.54
CA LEU A 67 16.25 11.61 15.37
C LEU A 67 17.04 11.77 16.69
N ILE A 68 16.83 12.86 17.44
CA ILE A 68 17.48 13.12 18.73
C ILE A 68 17.00 12.13 19.80
N THR A 69 15.68 11.89 19.88
CA THR A 69 15.07 10.97 20.85
C THR A 69 15.30 9.49 20.46
N ARG A 70 15.97 9.22 19.32
CA ARG A 70 16.14 7.87 18.74
C ARG A 70 14.81 7.13 18.58
N GLU A 71 13.72 7.86 18.38
CA GLU A 71 12.43 7.29 18.02
C GLU A 71 12.50 6.74 16.59
N LYS A 72 11.79 5.64 16.34
CA LYS A 72 11.72 5.06 15.00
C LYS A 72 11.09 6.07 14.04
N ILE A 73 11.85 6.48 13.03
CA ILE A 73 11.33 7.25 11.90
C ILE A 73 10.76 6.24 10.92
N ASN A 74 9.44 6.26 10.75
CA ASN A 74 8.79 5.48 9.70
C ASN A 74 9.09 6.17 8.36
N CYS A 75 10.11 5.67 7.66
CA CYS A 75 10.35 6.03 6.27
C CYS A 75 9.29 5.31 5.44
N THR A 76 8.31 6.07 4.94
CA THR A 76 7.34 5.55 3.98
C THR A 76 8.02 5.50 2.63
N TYR A 77 8.67 4.38 2.33
CA TYR A 77 9.06 4.06 0.96
C TYR A 77 7.76 3.84 0.18
N ARG A 78 7.25 4.91 -0.42
CA ARG A 78 6.08 4.83 -1.29
C ARG A 78 6.58 4.24 -2.60
N ASP A 79 6.51 2.93 -2.70
CA ASP A 79 6.85 2.25 -3.94
C ASP A 79 5.84 2.63 -5.02
N VAL A 80 6.23 3.58 -5.85
CA VAL A 80 5.38 4.14 -6.90
C VAL A 80 5.04 3.07 -7.94
N THR A 81 5.86 2.01 -8.05
CA THR A 81 5.68 0.92 -9.02
C THR A 81 4.51 0.01 -8.67
N MET A 82 4.10 -0.03 -7.39
CA MET A 82 2.97 -0.85 -6.92
C MET A 82 1.61 -0.15 -7.01
N ASN A 83 1.56 1.16 -7.27
CA ASN A 83 0.30 1.90 -7.34
C ASN A 83 -0.53 1.51 -8.58
N ALA A 84 0.12 1.38 -9.74
CA ALA A 84 -0.55 1.05 -10.99
C ALA A 84 -1.30 -0.31 -10.96
N PRO A 85 -0.67 -1.44 -10.55
CA PRO A 85 -1.41 -2.71 -10.46
C PRO A 85 -2.51 -2.67 -9.39
N MET A 86 -2.33 -1.90 -8.31
CA MET A 86 -3.36 -1.74 -7.26
C MET A 86 -4.60 -0.99 -7.76
N GLU A 87 -4.41 0.02 -8.60
CA GLU A 87 -5.49 0.77 -9.24
C GLU A 87 -6.29 -0.13 -10.20
N GLU A 88 -5.61 -0.89 -11.05
CA GLU A 88 -6.26 -1.86 -11.94
C GLU A 88 -7.08 -2.90 -11.17
N LEU A 89 -6.51 -3.48 -10.10
CA LEU A 89 -7.22 -4.42 -9.23
C LEU A 89 -8.46 -3.81 -8.59
N THR A 90 -8.36 -2.55 -8.15
CA THR A 90 -9.49 -1.82 -7.56
C THR A 90 -10.60 -1.60 -8.58
N SER A 91 -10.25 -1.33 -9.84
CA SER A 91 -11.22 -1.21 -10.93
C SER A 91 -11.95 -2.53 -11.18
N ILE A 92 -11.20 -3.63 -11.35
CA ILE A 92 -11.78 -4.97 -11.58
C ILE A 92 -12.72 -5.37 -10.45
N ARG A 93 -12.35 -5.09 -9.19
CA ARG A 93 -13.21 -5.37 -8.03
C ARG A 93 -14.54 -4.61 -8.09
N LYS A 94 -14.53 -3.35 -8.52
CA LYS A 94 -15.76 -2.54 -8.67
C LYS A 94 -16.66 -3.13 -9.76
N GLU A 95 -16.08 -3.52 -10.89
CA GLU A 95 -16.81 -4.10 -12.01
C GLU A 95 -17.44 -5.45 -11.64
N LEU A 96 -16.68 -6.36 -11.01
CA LEU A 96 -17.21 -7.65 -10.53
C LEU A 96 -18.35 -7.44 -9.53
N LYS A 97 -18.22 -6.47 -8.62
CA LYS A 97 -19.30 -6.11 -7.69
C LYS A 97 -20.56 -5.65 -8.42
N ALA A 98 -20.42 -4.82 -9.45
CA ALA A 98 -21.55 -4.37 -10.26
C ALA A 98 -22.24 -5.54 -11.00
N ILE A 99 -21.47 -6.46 -11.57
CA ILE A 99 -22.01 -7.67 -12.22
C ILE A 99 -22.77 -8.54 -11.19
N GLY A 100 -22.21 -8.76 -10.00
CA GLY A 100 -22.88 -9.53 -8.95
C GLY A 100 -24.20 -8.90 -8.50
N ILE A 101 -24.26 -7.57 -8.41
CA ILE A 101 -25.51 -6.84 -8.14
C ILE A 101 -26.53 -7.09 -9.27
N ASN A 102 -26.11 -7.02 -10.53
CA ASN A 102 -26.99 -7.26 -11.68
C ASN A 102 -27.54 -8.69 -11.70
N ILE A 103 -26.70 -9.71 -11.45
CA ILE A 103 -27.14 -11.11 -11.36
C ILE A 103 -28.18 -11.25 -10.24
N ASN A 104 -27.91 -10.69 -9.05
CA ASN A 104 -28.85 -10.74 -7.92
C ASN A 104 -30.18 -10.05 -8.23
N GLN A 105 -30.17 -8.95 -9.01
CA GLN A 105 -31.40 -8.31 -9.48
C GLN A 105 -32.19 -9.24 -10.40
N ILE A 106 -31.54 -9.83 -11.41
CA ILE A 106 -32.19 -10.77 -12.33
C ILE A 106 -32.76 -11.98 -11.57
N THR A 107 -32.03 -12.53 -10.60
CA THR A 107 -32.50 -13.64 -9.76
C THR A 107 -33.72 -13.26 -8.92
N ARG A 108 -33.75 -12.05 -8.36
CA ARG A 108 -34.90 -11.55 -7.61
C ARG A 108 -36.13 -11.38 -8.51
N THR A 109 -35.96 -10.78 -9.68
CA THR A 109 -37.05 -10.63 -10.65
C THR A 109 -37.58 -11.99 -11.12
N PHE A 110 -36.68 -12.92 -11.45
CA PHE A 110 -37.03 -14.29 -11.82
C PHE A 110 -37.85 -15.02 -10.74
N ASN A 111 -37.48 -14.87 -9.46
CA ASN A 111 -38.17 -15.51 -8.34
C ASN A 111 -39.50 -14.83 -7.98
N GLN A 112 -39.64 -13.54 -8.28
CA GLN A 112 -40.87 -12.76 -8.02
C GLN A 112 -41.93 -12.96 -9.11
N GLU A 113 -41.52 -13.30 -10.33
CA GLU A 113 -42.42 -13.49 -11.46
C GLU A 113 -43.20 -14.82 -11.34
N LYS A 114 -44.47 -14.72 -10.91
CA LYS A 114 -45.37 -15.87 -10.71
C LYS A 114 -45.97 -16.43 -12.02
N SER A 115 -45.79 -15.73 -13.13
CA SER A 115 -46.38 -16.08 -14.43
C SER A 115 -45.55 -17.15 -15.14
N LYS A 116 -46.12 -18.35 -15.30
CA LYS A 116 -45.53 -19.47 -16.05
C LYS A 116 -45.53 -19.14 -17.55
N ASP A 117 -44.37 -18.87 -18.13
CA ASP A 117 -43.80 -19.65 -19.26
C ASP A 117 -42.96 -18.90 -20.31
N ASN A 118 -43.06 -17.57 -20.49
CA ASN A 118 -42.34 -16.93 -21.61
C ASN A 118 -40.99 -16.25 -21.28
N ASN A 119 -40.77 -15.69 -20.08
CA ASN A 119 -39.58 -14.87 -19.83
C ASN A 119 -38.40 -15.62 -19.20
N ARG A 120 -38.60 -16.87 -18.75
CA ARG A 120 -37.56 -17.63 -18.03
C ARG A 120 -36.32 -17.91 -18.89
N GLN A 121 -36.52 -18.25 -20.15
CA GLN A 121 -35.42 -18.51 -21.08
C GLN A 121 -34.57 -17.25 -21.31
N GLN A 122 -35.19 -16.07 -21.34
CA GLN A 122 -34.48 -14.80 -21.50
C GLN A 122 -33.59 -14.49 -20.30
N TYR A 123 -34.06 -14.73 -19.07
CA TYR A 123 -33.24 -14.55 -17.87
C TYR A 123 -32.03 -15.49 -17.83
N VAL A 124 -32.21 -16.75 -18.25
CA VAL A 124 -31.11 -17.72 -18.33
C VAL A 124 -30.05 -17.25 -19.33
N LEU A 125 -30.47 -16.74 -20.50
CA LEU A 125 -29.54 -16.18 -21.50
C LEU A 125 -28.80 -14.94 -20.96
N GLN A 126 -29.49 -14.03 -20.28
CA GLN A 126 -28.88 -12.85 -19.66
C GLN A 126 -27.86 -13.21 -18.58
N ILE A 127 -28.19 -14.17 -17.73
CA ILE A 127 -27.28 -14.67 -16.69
C ILE A 127 -26.06 -15.31 -17.35
N ALA A 128 -26.23 -16.14 -18.38
CA ALA A 128 -25.13 -16.76 -19.10
C ALA A 128 -24.17 -15.72 -19.73
N GLU A 129 -24.70 -14.62 -20.28
CA GLU A 129 -23.88 -13.53 -20.80
C GLU A 129 -23.09 -12.82 -19.68
N LEU A 130 -23.72 -12.58 -18.53
CA LEU A 130 -23.05 -11.99 -17.37
C LEU A 130 -21.95 -12.89 -16.81
N TYR A 131 -22.15 -14.21 -16.78
CA TYR A 131 -21.11 -15.16 -16.37
C TYR A 131 -19.90 -15.13 -17.31
N LYS A 132 -20.11 -15.04 -18.63
CA LYS A 132 -18.99 -14.86 -19.59
C LYS A 132 -18.18 -13.59 -19.29
N LYS A 133 -18.85 -12.50 -18.91
CA LYS A 133 -18.17 -11.24 -18.53
C LYS A 133 -17.39 -11.40 -17.22
N VAL A 134 -17.87 -12.18 -16.26
CA VAL A 134 -17.12 -12.50 -15.04
C VAL A 134 -15.87 -13.27 -15.37
N ASP A 135 -15.96 -14.29 -16.22
CA ASP A 135 -14.84 -15.17 -16.57
C ASP A 135 -13.64 -14.39 -17.13
N ILE A 136 -13.90 -13.51 -18.11
CA ILE A 136 -12.89 -12.60 -18.70
C ILE A 136 -12.24 -11.71 -17.63
N LYS A 137 -13.02 -11.21 -16.66
CA LYS A 137 -12.51 -10.34 -15.59
C LYS A 137 -11.69 -11.13 -14.57
N VAL A 138 -12.06 -12.37 -14.29
CA VAL A 138 -11.33 -13.28 -13.41
C VAL A 138 -10.00 -13.69 -14.05
N GLU A 139 -9.96 -13.99 -15.34
CA GLU A 139 -8.70 -14.22 -16.06
C GLU A 139 -7.75 -13.01 -15.98
N ARG A 140 -8.27 -11.81 -16.22
CA ARG A 140 -7.48 -10.57 -16.09
C ARG A 140 -6.99 -10.34 -14.65
N LEU A 141 -7.82 -10.67 -13.66
CA LEU A 141 -7.45 -10.59 -12.25
C LEU A 141 -6.30 -11.55 -11.93
N LEU A 142 -6.41 -12.82 -12.34
CA LEU A 142 -5.38 -13.83 -12.13
C LEU A 142 -4.06 -13.42 -12.80
N PHE A 143 -4.12 -12.87 -14.01
CA PHE A 143 -2.93 -12.33 -14.70
C PHE A 143 -2.23 -11.24 -13.87
N LEU A 144 -2.98 -10.26 -13.34
CA LEU A 144 -2.41 -9.19 -12.51
C LEU A 144 -1.84 -9.72 -11.19
N ILE A 145 -2.48 -10.71 -10.58
CA ILE A 145 -1.97 -11.37 -9.37
C ILE A 145 -0.66 -12.10 -9.65
N SER A 146 -0.53 -12.80 -10.78
CA SER A 146 0.71 -13.45 -11.17
C SER A 146 1.85 -12.45 -11.35
N GLN A 147 1.59 -11.33 -12.04
CA GLN A 147 2.57 -10.25 -12.23
C GLN A 147 3.02 -9.61 -10.91
N LEU A 148 2.09 -9.44 -9.95
CA LEU A 148 2.41 -8.96 -8.61
C LEU A 148 3.23 -9.99 -7.82
N THR A 149 2.90 -11.27 -7.95
CA THR A 149 3.57 -12.36 -7.26
C THR A 149 5.00 -12.53 -7.77
N GLU A 150 5.24 -12.41 -9.08
CA GLU A 150 6.59 -12.38 -9.68
C GLU A 150 7.44 -11.25 -9.11
N LYS A 151 6.90 -10.04 -9.02
CA LYS A 151 7.60 -8.90 -8.42
C LYS A 151 7.86 -9.07 -6.92
N TRP A 152 6.94 -9.71 -6.20
CA TRP A 152 7.11 -9.99 -4.77
C TRP A 152 8.08 -11.14 -4.48
N LEU A 153 8.22 -12.11 -5.39
CA LEU A 153 9.11 -13.26 -5.24
C LEU A 153 10.54 -12.98 -5.70
N GLN A 154 10.79 -11.86 -6.39
CA GLN A 154 12.13 -11.34 -6.66
C GLN A 154 12.77 -10.87 -5.34
N LYS A 155 13.33 -11.83 -4.60
CA LYS A 155 14.20 -11.62 -3.45
C LYS A 155 15.62 -12.02 -3.82
#